data_AF-A0A370KRI9-F1
#
_entry.id   AF-A0A370KRI9-F1
#
_cell.length_a   1.000
_cell.length_b   1.000
_cell.length_c   1.000
_cell.angle_alpha   90.00
_cell.angle_beta   90.00
_cell.angle_gamma   90.00
#
_symmetry.space_group_name_H-M   'P 1'
#
loop_
_entity.id
_entity.type
_entity.pdbx_description
1 polymer ?
#
loop_
_entity_poly.entity_id
_entity_poly.type
_entity_poly.pdbx_seq_one_letter_code
_entity_poly.pdbx_strand_id
1 'polypeptide(L)'
;MPRNTSGVYSKPAGTTAVAGNLIDPVPWNSLTTDLGNEITNSLPRNGSAPMTAPFLASAGTLLLPSLTFNTAATTGFYLKSSTAIGVVSAAAEVASFDSTGLSVNAATVANSLSVNGSPVAGSTYAAKASNYTAVLADNGAIHRYTASAIASLTAAATLGSSWRYTVVADGGAVTIDPNASETINGLATMIVPNGSSATIICDGSNFFTVIKPSGWQTIEKRVFSGVSAVDFTNLGAYSSLQLTGRIIMSADAVVGWRSSTNNGSSYDAGASDYSIQDLSINNATLTGARTASSSFGLITAGLQSSVNVVFNDFNFSGNGCFSTHVCTASAAAGINTRLSGSTRADTTARNALRILPTTAVTLTGYLTIEGQL
;
A
#
# COMPACT_ATOMS: atom_id res chain seq x y z
N MET A 1 -72.45 7.36 -17.96
CA MET A 1 -72.17 6.40 -19.02
C MET A 1 -70.69 6.14 -18.98
N PRO A 2 -70.25 4.91 -18.64
CA PRO A 2 -68.84 4.62 -18.70
C PRO A 2 -68.40 4.87 -20.14
N ARG A 3 -67.29 5.59 -20.30
CA ARG A 3 -66.55 5.63 -21.55
C ARG A 3 -66.41 4.20 -22.07
N ASN A 4 -66.38 4.03 -23.39
CA ASN A 4 -66.01 2.72 -23.91
C ASN A 4 -64.58 2.36 -23.43
N THR A 5 -64.17 1.12 -23.65
CA THR A 5 -62.83 0.63 -23.29
C THR A 5 -61.67 1.43 -23.91
N SER A 6 -61.95 2.32 -24.86
CA SER A 6 -61.00 3.25 -25.48
C SER A 6 -61.08 4.69 -24.94
N GLY A 7 -61.84 4.93 -23.87
CA GLY A 7 -61.95 6.25 -23.23
C GLY A 7 -62.83 7.26 -23.97
N VAL A 8 -63.52 6.85 -25.04
CA VAL A 8 -64.37 7.71 -25.88
C VAL A 8 -65.76 7.83 -25.25
N TYR A 9 -66.21 9.08 -25.08
CA TYR A 9 -67.57 9.40 -24.65
C TYR A 9 -68.50 9.46 -25.86
N SER A 10 -69.69 8.86 -25.75
CA SER A 10 -70.80 9.03 -26.70
C SER A 10 -71.97 9.63 -25.95
N LYS A 11 -72.73 10.52 -26.60
CA LYS A 11 -73.85 11.21 -25.95
C LYS A 11 -75.06 10.27 -25.79
N PRO A 12 -75.76 10.25 -24.63
CA PRO A 12 -76.96 9.42 -24.46
C PRO A 12 -78.05 9.77 -25.47
N ALA A 13 -78.76 8.76 -25.98
CA ALA A 13 -79.86 8.97 -26.91
C ALA A 13 -80.93 9.90 -26.31
N GLY A 14 -81.54 10.77 -27.13
CA GLY A 14 -82.60 11.69 -26.69
C GLY A 14 -82.12 12.93 -25.91
N THR A 15 -80.81 13.14 -25.74
CA THR A 15 -80.27 14.31 -25.02
C THR A 15 -79.82 15.46 -25.94
N THR A 16 -80.01 15.32 -27.25
CA THR A 16 -79.70 16.37 -28.23
C THR A 16 -80.81 17.39 -28.27
N ALA A 17 -80.52 18.59 -27.75
CA ALA A 17 -81.44 19.71 -27.82
C ALA A 17 -81.67 20.10 -29.29
N VAL A 18 -82.95 20.20 -29.66
CA VAL A 18 -83.39 20.69 -30.96
C VAL A 18 -84.10 22.03 -30.73
N ALA A 19 -83.73 23.04 -31.49
CA ALA A 19 -84.30 24.38 -31.34
C ALA A 19 -85.82 24.34 -31.52
N GLY A 20 -86.55 24.97 -30.58
CA GLY A 20 -88.01 25.04 -30.59
C GLY A 20 -88.74 23.85 -29.94
N ASN A 21 -88.04 22.78 -29.54
CA ASN A 21 -88.65 21.63 -28.87
C ASN A 21 -88.49 21.70 -27.35
N LEU A 22 -89.51 21.19 -26.62
CA LEU A 22 -89.41 20.99 -25.17
C LEU A 22 -88.42 19.86 -24.87
N ILE A 23 -87.52 20.08 -23.91
CA ILE A 23 -86.52 19.09 -23.48
C ILE A 23 -87.20 18.09 -22.54
N ASP A 24 -87.05 16.79 -22.80
CA ASP A 24 -87.45 15.75 -21.87
C ASP A 24 -86.55 15.80 -20.61
N PRO A 25 -87.11 16.07 -19.42
CA PRO A 25 -86.31 16.20 -18.20
C PRO A 25 -85.62 14.90 -17.79
N VAL A 26 -86.12 13.73 -18.17
CA VAL A 26 -85.56 12.43 -17.74
C VAL A 26 -84.16 12.18 -18.33
N PRO A 27 -83.98 12.13 -19.66
CA PRO A 27 -82.65 11.93 -20.25
C PRO A 27 -81.71 13.10 -19.96
N TRP A 28 -82.23 14.32 -19.80
CA TRP A 28 -81.44 15.50 -19.47
C TRP A 28 -80.85 15.47 -18.05
N ASN A 29 -81.66 15.13 -17.05
CA ASN A 29 -81.18 15.01 -15.67
C ASN A 29 -80.18 13.85 -15.51
N SER A 30 -80.39 12.75 -16.25
CA SER A 30 -79.44 11.65 -16.30
C SER A 30 -78.09 12.07 -16.90
N LEU A 31 -78.10 12.84 -18.00
CA LEU A 31 -76.88 13.39 -18.60
C LEU A 31 -76.14 14.31 -17.62
N THR A 32 -76.86 15.19 -16.94
CA THR A 32 -76.25 16.21 -16.06
C THR A 32 -75.65 15.58 -14.81
N THR A 33 -76.33 14.59 -14.22
CA THR A 33 -75.82 13.80 -13.08
C THR A 33 -74.55 13.05 -13.45
N ASP A 34 -74.54 12.47 -14.65
CA ASP A 34 -73.40 11.71 -15.16
C ASP A 34 -72.15 12.56 -15.39
N LEU A 35 -72.32 13.75 -15.98
CA LEU A 35 -71.22 14.72 -16.14
C LEU A 35 -70.65 15.15 -14.78
N GLY A 36 -71.51 15.33 -13.78
CA GLY A 36 -71.08 15.61 -12.41
C GLY A 36 -70.21 14.49 -11.83
N ASN A 37 -70.59 13.23 -12.05
CA ASN A 37 -69.81 12.07 -11.61
C ASN A 37 -68.47 11.96 -12.35
N GLU A 38 -68.45 12.13 -13.66
CA GLU A 38 -67.21 12.07 -14.46
C GLU A 38 -66.21 13.16 -14.05
N ILE A 39 -66.66 14.40 -13.81
CA ILE A 39 -65.80 15.48 -13.35
C ILE A 39 -65.29 15.18 -11.94
N THR A 40 -66.16 14.69 -11.06
CA THR A 40 -65.81 14.34 -9.67
C THR A 40 -64.81 13.18 -9.60
N ASN A 41 -64.96 12.19 -10.49
CA ASN A 41 -64.10 11.01 -10.55
C ASN A 41 -62.82 11.24 -11.37
N SER A 42 -62.71 12.37 -12.08
CA SER A 42 -61.51 12.71 -12.84
C SER A 42 -60.37 13.14 -11.91
N LEU A 43 -59.14 12.74 -12.24
CA LEU A 43 -57.96 13.20 -11.51
C LEU A 43 -57.64 14.64 -11.95
N PRO A 44 -57.71 15.64 -11.04
CA PRO A 44 -57.47 17.02 -11.41
C PRO A 44 -55.96 17.28 -11.57
N ARG A 45 -55.58 17.93 -12.66
CA ARG A 45 -54.16 18.18 -13.02
C ARG A 45 -53.47 19.23 -12.15
N ASN A 46 -54.23 20.01 -11.38
CA ASN A 46 -53.72 20.99 -10.43
C ASN A 46 -53.42 20.36 -9.05
N GLY A 47 -53.60 19.05 -8.89
CA GLY A 47 -53.34 18.34 -7.63
C GLY A 47 -54.41 18.54 -6.56
N SER A 48 -55.60 19.07 -6.90
CA SER A 48 -56.64 19.33 -5.90
C SER A 48 -57.31 18.07 -5.32
N ALA A 49 -57.09 16.89 -5.89
CA ALA A 49 -57.54 15.60 -5.35
C ALA A 49 -56.48 14.51 -5.59
N PRO A 50 -56.24 13.61 -4.63
CA PRO A 50 -55.28 12.52 -4.76
C PRO A 50 -55.87 11.30 -5.50
N MET A 51 -55.00 10.43 -6.04
CA MET A 51 -55.40 9.08 -6.42
C MET A 51 -55.66 8.24 -5.17
N THR A 52 -56.84 7.61 -5.08
CA THR A 52 -57.24 6.76 -3.94
C THR A 52 -56.87 5.28 -4.13
N ALA A 53 -56.43 4.89 -5.33
CA ALA A 53 -55.92 3.56 -5.67
C ALA A 53 -54.49 3.66 -6.23
N PRO A 54 -53.67 2.59 -6.14
CA PRO A 54 -52.34 2.57 -6.72
C PRO A 54 -52.35 2.84 -8.23
N PHE A 55 -51.30 3.52 -8.71
CA PHE A 55 -51.06 3.65 -10.14
C PHE A 55 -50.55 2.32 -10.70
N LEU A 56 -51.35 1.68 -11.56
CA LEU A 56 -50.99 0.44 -12.22
C LEU A 56 -50.45 0.74 -13.63
N ALA A 57 -49.13 0.63 -13.79
CA ALA A 57 -48.49 0.73 -15.10
C ALA A 57 -48.51 -0.61 -15.83
N SER A 58 -48.44 -0.59 -17.17
CA SER A 58 -48.04 -1.79 -17.94
C SER A 58 -46.64 -2.25 -17.51
N ALA A 59 -46.27 -3.51 -17.77
CA ALA A 59 -44.91 -3.99 -17.46
C ALA A 59 -43.84 -3.19 -18.23
N GLY A 60 -44.12 -2.80 -19.48
CA GLY A 60 -43.14 -2.12 -20.33
C GLY A 60 -41.96 -3.02 -20.72
N THR A 61 -41.04 -2.47 -21.51
CA THR A 61 -39.81 -3.14 -21.97
C THR A 61 -38.67 -2.13 -22.02
N LEU A 62 -37.45 -2.57 -22.35
CA LEU A 62 -36.32 -1.68 -22.59
C LEU A 62 -36.56 -0.70 -23.75
N LEU A 63 -37.22 -1.16 -24.82
CA LEU A 63 -37.51 -0.31 -25.99
C LEU A 63 -38.73 0.60 -25.77
N LEU A 64 -39.60 0.22 -24.84
CA LEU A 64 -40.83 0.95 -24.52
C LEU A 64 -41.13 0.82 -23.02
N PRO A 65 -40.48 1.63 -22.16
CA PRO A 65 -40.75 1.64 -20.74
C PRO A 65 -42.21 2.02 -20.46
N SER A 66 -42.74 1.63 -19.31
CA SER A 66 -44.14 1.88 -18.97
C SER A 66 -44.40 3.29 -18.45
N LEU A 67 -43.38 3.90 -17.84
CA LEU A 67 -43.35 5.31 -17.45
C LEU A 67 -42.28 6.00 -18.29
N THR A 68 -42.71 6.82 -19.27
CA THR A 68 -41.82 7.49 -20.23
C THR A 68 -42.10 8.98 -20.32
N PHE A 69 -41.20 9.69 -21.00
CA PHE A 69 -41.37 11.10 -21.33
C PHE A 69 -41.86 11.25 -22.77
N ASN A 70 -42.70 12.25 -23.01
CA ASN A 70 -43.29 12.53 -24.33
C ASN A 70 -42.24 12.72 -25.45
N THR A 71 -41.07 13.24 -25.13
CA THR A 71 -39.97 13.48 -26.06
C THR A 71 -38.88 12.41 -26.03
N ALA A 72 -38.97 11.44 -25.10
CA ALA A 72 -37.97 10.40 -24.91
C ALA A 72 -38.66 9.08 -24.53
N ALA A 73 -39.33 8.47 -25.51
CA ALA A 73 -40.09 7.23 -25.33
C ALA A 73 -39.23 6.01 -24.94
N THR A 74 -37.91 6.10 -25.05
CA THR A 74 -36.95 5.05 -24.69
C THR A 74 -36.23 5.30 -23.36
N THR A 75 -36.65 6.32 -22.61
CA THR A 75 -36.09 6.68 -21.29
C THR A 75 -37.20 6.64 -20.25
N GLY A 76 -37.00 5.91 -19.16
CA GLY A 76 -38.09 5.67 -18.21
C GLY A 76 -37.89 4.50 -17.24
N PHE A 77 -39.01 3.98 -16.73
CA PHE A 77 -39.06 2.80 -15.86
C PHE A 77 -39.85 1.66 -16.51
N TYR A 78 -39.41 0.42 -16.27
CA TYR A 78 -40.14 -0.78 -16.67
C TYR A 78 -40.04 -1.86 -15.58
N LEU A 79 -40.93 -2.84 -15.63
CA LEU A 79 -40.92 -4.01 -14.77
C LEU A 79 -39.94 -5.05 -15.35
N LYS A 80 -38.77 -5.17 -14.72
CA LYS A 80 -37.70 -6.08 -15.14
C LYS A 80 -38.02 -7.53 -14.81
N SER A 81 -38.65 -7.76 -13.67
CA SER A 81 -39.19 -9.03 -13.21
C SER A 81 -40.36 -8.77 -12.25
N SER A 82 -41.03 -9.81 -11.77
CA SER A 82 -42.12 -9.66 -10.79
C SER A 82 -41.72 -8.93 -9.49
N THR A 83 -40.41 -8.83 -9.20
CA THR A 83 -39.86 -8.23 -7.98
C THR A 83 -38.82 -7.14 -8.26
N ALA A 84 -38.70 -6.68 -9.51
CA ALA A 84 -37.66 -5.72 -9.88
C ALA A 84 -38.13 -4.62 -10.85
N ILE A 85 -37.68 -3.40 -10.59
CA ILE A 85 -37.86 -2.23 -11.44
C ILE A 85 -36.55 -1.96 -12.17
N GLY A 86 -36.61 -1.79 -13.49
CA GLY A 86 -35.48 -1.35 -14.30
C GLY A 86 -35.59 0.13 -14.68
N VAL A 87 -34.46 0.83 -14.65
CA VAL A 87 -34.28 2.21 -15.11
C VAL A 87 -33.62 2.19 -16.47
N VAL A 88 -34.24 2.83 -17.45
CA VAL A 88 -33.81 2.82 -18.85
C VAL A 88 -33.43 4.22 -19.30
N SER A 89 -32.32 4.34 -20.02
CA SER A 89 -31.94 5.53 -20.76
C SER A 89 -31.56 5.14 -22.18
N ALA A 90 -32.14 5.80 -23.18
CA ALA A 90 -31.85 5.56 -24.59
C ALA A 90 -31.94 4.06 -24.97
N ALA A 91 -32.98 3.38 -24.49
CA ALA A 91 -33.25 1.96 -24.71
C ALA A 91 -32.25 0.96 -24.10
N ALA A 92 -31.39 1.41 -23.18
CA ALA A 92 -30.50 0.56 -22.41
C ALA A 92 -30.82 0.63 -20.91
N GLU A 93 -30.76 -0.51 -20.21
CA GLU A 93 -30.85 -0.53 -18.75
C GLU A 93 -29.59 0.11 -18.14
N VAL A 94 -29.78 1.13 -17.30
CA VAL A 94 -28.69 1.81 -16.59
C VAL A 94 -28.65 1.48 -15.11
N ALA A 95 -29.79 1.09 -14.53
CA ALA A 95 -29.90 0.64 -13.15
C ALA A 95 -31.13 -0.28 -12.95
N SER A 96 -31.14 -1.05 -11.87
CA SER A 96 -32.33 -1.77 -11.41
C SER A 96 -32.43 -1.81 -9.89
N PHE A 97 -33.66 -1.82 -9.39
CA PHE A 97 -33.99 -2.02 -7.98
C PHE A 97 -34.69 -3.37 -7.83
N ASP A 98 -34.19 -4.24 -6.96
CA ASP A 98 -34.82 -5.52 -6.63
C ASP A 98 -34.82 -5.76 -5.10
N SER A 99 -35.21 -6.96 -4.68
CA SER A 99 -35.24 -7.35 -3.26
C SER A 99 -33.86 -7.39 -2.59
N THR A 100 -32.78 -7.37 -3.37
CA THR A 100 -31.39 -7.38 -2.91
C THR A 100 -30.74 -5.99 -2.90
N GLY A 101 -31.34 -5.01 -3.58
CA GLY A 101 -30.95 -3.60 -3.53
C GLY A 101 -30.90 -2.94 -4.89
N LEU A 102 -29.95 -2.01 -5.05
CA LEU A 102 -29.71 -1.26 -6.29
C LEU A 102 -28.54 -1.88 -7.05
N SER A 103 -28.77 -2.21 -8.32
CA SER A 103 -27.73 -2.57 -9.29
C SER A 103 -27.56 -1.44 -10.31
N VAL A 104 -26.32 -1.07 -10.66
CA VAL A 104 -25.99 -0.08 -11.70
C VAL A 104 -25.07 -0.70 -12.75
N ASN A 105 -25.18 -0.29 -14.01
CA ASN A 105 -24.33 -0.81 -15.08
C ASN A 105 -22.84 -0.51 -14.79
N ALA A 106 -21.99 -1.54 -14.83
CA ALA A 106 -20.60 -1.55 -14.36
C ALA A 106 -19.66 -0.56 -15.09
N ALA A 107 -20.04 -0.02 -16.25
CA ALA A 107 -19.22 0.91 -17.02
C ALA A 107 -19.05 2.32 -16.40
N THR A 108 -19.82 2.67 -15.37
CA THR A 108 -19.84 4.03 -14.77
C THR A 108 -19.49 4.03 -13.28
N VAL A 109 -18.75 3.04 -12.77
CA VAL A 109 -18.64 2.76 -11.32
C VAL A 109 -17.23 2.91 -10.76
N ALA A 110 -16.41 3.78 -11.34
CA ALA A 110 -15.04 3.98 -10.83
C ALA A 110 -14.95 4.92 -9.60
N ASN A 111 -15.94 5.77 -9.29
CA ASN A 111 -15.74 6.74 -8.18
C ASN A 111 -16.98 7.39 -7.51
N SER A 112 -18.22 6.96 -7.77
CA SER A 112 -19.40 7.77 -7.37
C SER A 112 -20.59 7.04 -6.71
N LEU A 113 -20.49 5.73 -6.44
CA LEU A 113 -21.55 5.04 -5.70
C LEU A 113 -21.21 4.94 -4.21
N SER A 114 -21.60 5.96 -3.43
CA SER A 114 -21.68 5.85 -1.98
C SER A 114 -22.95 5.07 -1.63
N VAL A 115 -22.81 3.77 -1.34
CA VAL A 115 -23.88 2.98 -0.72
C VAL A 115 -23.76 3.18 0.78
N ASN A 116 -24.71 3.91 1.38
CA ASN A 116 -24.83 4.05 2.83
C ASN A 116 -24.83 2.64 3.47
N GLY A 117 -23.70 2.22 4.06
CA GLY A 117 -23.57 0.94 4.77
C GLY A 117 -22.66 -0.13 4.14
N SER A 118 -22.03 0.11 2.98
CA SER A 118 -20.90 -0.72 2.53
C SER A 118 -19.77 0.19 2.09
N PRO A 119 -18.63 0.29 2.83
CA PRO A 119 -17.48 0.92 2.24
C PRO A 119 -17.17 0.16 0.95
N VAL A 120 -17.11 0.89 -0.17
CA VAL A 120 -16.24 0.45 -1.26
C VAL A 120 -14.93 0.13 -0.56
N ALA A 121 -14.43 -1.10 -0.69
CA ALA A 121 -13.14 -1.53 -0.15
C ALA A 121 -11.99 -0.79 -0.87
N GLY A 122 -12.05 0.53 -0.89
CA GLY A 122 -11.01 1.45 -1.29
C GLY A 122 -10.19 1.76 -0.06
N SER A 123 -9.27 0.84 0.23
CA SER A 123 -7.90 1.15 0.67
C SER A 123 -7.66 2.61 1.07
N THR A 124 -7.90 2.97 2.34
CA THR A 124 -7.46 4.26 2.86
C THR A 124 -6.03 4.12 3.38
N TYR A 125 -5.16 4.98 2.87
CA TYR A 125 -3.89 5.26 3.51
C TYR A 125 -4.14 6.10 4.76
N ALA A 126 -3.54 5.74 5.89
CA ALA A 126 -3.55 6.59 7.09
C ALA A 126 -2.22 6.55 7.81
N ALA A 127 -1.78 7.71 8.32
CA ALA A 127 -0.68 7.79 9.25
C ALA A 127 -1.19 7.49 10.68
N LYS A 128 -0.44 6.70 11.44
CA LYS A 128 -0.71 6.36 12.84
C LYS A 128 0.53 6.71 13.67
N ALA A 129 0.35 7.47 14.74
CA ALA A 129 1.46 7.83 15.65
C ALA A 129 1.40 7.04 16.98
N SER A 130 0.46 6.11 17.11
CA SER A 130 0.17 5.34 18.32
C SER A 130 -0.53 4.03 17.97
N ASN A 131 -0.84 3.24 19.00
CA ASN A 131 -1.53 1.95 18.86
C ASN A 131 -2.87 2.09 18.12
N TYR A 132 -3.23 1.05 17.38
CA TYR A 132 -4.46 1.00 16.61
C TYR A 132 -4.99 -0.43 16.54
N THR A 133 -6.31 -0.60 16.67
CA THR A 133 -6.98 -1.89 16.46
C THR A 133 -7.56 -1.92 15.05
N ALA A 134 -7.01 -2.78 14.20
CA ALA A 134 -7.50 -2.98 12.84
C ALA A 134 -8.85 -3.73 12.85
N VAL A 135 -9.80 -3.22 12.09
CA VAL A 135 -11.19 -3.68 12.02
C VAL A 135 -11.57 -4.14 10.62
N LEU A 136 -12.77 -4.69 10.45
CA LEU A 136 -13.26 -5.17 9.15
C LEU A 136 -13.22 -4.07 8.06
N ALA A 137 -13.47 -2.81 8.44
CA ALA A 137 -13.43 -1.66 7.53
C ALA A 137 -12.03 -1.36 6.97
N ASP A 138 -10.96 -1.86 7.60
CA ASP A 138 -9.58 -1.67 7.15
C ASP A 138 -9.16 -2.71 6.09
N ASN A 139 -10.10 -3.48 5.52
CA ASN A 139 -9.76 -4.46 4.49
C ASN A 139 -9.16 -3.76 3.26
N GLY A 140 -7.89 -4.04 2.98
CA GLY A 140 -7.09 -3.40 1.94
C GLY A 140 -6.45 -2.07 2.35
N ALA A 141 -6.59 -1.63 3.61
CA ALA A 141 -6.00 -0.39 4.09
C ALA A 141 -4.47 -0.47 4.21
N ILE A 142 -3.81 0.70 4.13
CA ILE A 142 -2.38 0.86 4.32
C ILE A 142 -2.17 1.84 5.48
N HIS A 143 -1.75 1.35 6.64
CA HIS A 143 -1.42 2.22 7.77
C HIS A 143 0.10 2.38 7.89
N ARG A 144 0.56 3.62 7.80
CA ARG A 144 1.95 4.01 8.03
C ARG A 144 2.11 4.46 9.48
N TYR A 145 2.92 3.75 10.25
CA TYR A 145 3.20 4.08 11.64
C TYR A 145 4.44 4.97 11.72
N THR A 146 4.29 6.17 12.27
CA THR A 146 5.38 7.16 12.40
C THR A 146 6.07 7.14 13.75
N ALA A 147 5.79 6.13 14.57
CA ALA A 147 6.37 5.88 15.89
C ALA A 147 6.24 4.38 16.21
N SER A 148 6.89 3.92 17.29
CA SER A 148 6.65 2.56 17.78
C SER A 148 5.21 2.41 18.29
N ALA A 149 4.55 1.32 17.91
CA ALA A 149 3.13 1.10 18.18
C ALA A 149 2.77 -0.38 18.18
N ILE A 150 1.57 -0.67 18.70
CA ILE A 150 0.91 -1.97 18.59
C ILE A 150 -0.25 -1.84 17.60
N ALA A 151 -0.22 -2.66 16.55
CA ALA A 151 -1.31 -2.89 15.63
C ALA A 151 -2.07 -4.14 16.06
N SER A 152 -3.04 -3.99 16.95
CA SER A 152 -3.90 -5.10 17.36
C SER A 152 -4.86 -5.46 16.24
N LEU A 153 -5.20 -6.73 16.06
CA LEU A 153 -6.14 -7.19 15.05
C LEU A 153 -7.44 -7.59 15.71
N THR A 154 -8.57 -7.16 15.13
CA THR A 154 -9.88 -7.74 15.49
C THR A 154 -9.86 -9.25 15.21
N ALA A 155 -10.64 -10.02 15.96
CA ALA A 155 -10.72 -11.48 15.81
C ALA A 155 -10.82 -11.91 14.34
N ALA A 156 -10.02 -12.91 13.95
CA ALA A 156 -9.95 -13.45 12.61
C ALA A 156 -11.32 -13.93 12.09
N ALA A 157 -12.13 -14.52 12.97
CA ALA A 157 -13.49 -14.95 12.65
C ALA A 157 -14.41 -13.77 12.27
N THR A 158 -14.19 -12.59 12.84
CA THR A 158 -14.94 -11.36 12.54
C THR A 158 -14.40 -10.67 11.29
N LEU A 159 -13.08 -10.67 11.08
CA LEU A 159 -12.45 -10.09 9.89
C LEU A 159 -12.75 -10.92 8.63
N GLY A 160 -12.90 -12.23 8.78
CA GLY A 160 -13.22 -13.15 7.71
C GLY A 160 -12.02 -13.52 6.84
N SER A 161 -12.16 -14.64 6.12
CA SER A 161 -11.13 -15.11 5.20
C SER A 161 -10.86 -14.09 4.09
N SER A 162 -9.60 -13.95 3.69
CA SER A 162 -9.13 -12.99 2.69
C SER A 162 -9.17 -11.52 3.10
N TRP A 163 -9.44 -11.18 4.37
CA TRP A 163 -9.17 -9.83 4.87
C TRP A 163 -7.68 -9.54 4.79
N ARG A 164 -7.30 -8.35 4.29
CA ARG A 164 -5.91 -7.93 4.11
C ARG A 164 -5.65 -6.59 4.75
N TYR A 165 -4.45 -6.39 5.28
CA TYR A 165 -4.06 -5.13 5.91
C TYR A 165 -2.56 -4.91 5.77
N THR A 166 -2.15 -3.71 5.35
CA THR A 166 -0.73 -3.39 5.21
C THR A 166 -0.27 -2.45 6.32
N VAL A 167 0.78 -2.86 7.01
CA VAL A 167 1.49 -2.07 8.01
C VAL A 167 2.83 -1.62 7.43
N VAL A 168 3.09 -0.32 7.46
CA VAL A 168 4.39 0.27 7.11
C VAL A 168 4.98 0.89 8.37
N ALA A 169 6.12 0.37 8.85
CA ALA A 169 6.81 0.86 10.03
C ALA A 169 7.83 1.92 9.61
N ASP A 170 7.57 3.20 9.88
CA ASP A 170 8.35 4.33 9.38
C ASP A 170 8.48 5.46 10.43
N GLY A 171 9.09 5.09 11.56
CA GLY A 171 9.30 5.94 12.73
C GLY A 171 9.45 5.14 14.02
N GLY A 172 9.25 3.82 13.96
CA GLY A 172 9.53 2.87 15.03
C GLY A 172 9.03 1.47 14.68
N ALA A 173 9.49 0.45 15.41
CA ALA A 173 9.02 -0.91 15.21
C ALA A 173 7.53 -1.03 15.59
N VAL A 174 6.76 -1.79 14.78
CA VAL A 174 5.33 -2.02 15.01
C VAL A 174 5.11 -3.47 15.40
N THR A 175 4.45 -3.70 16.53
CA THR A 175 4.05 -5.05 16.96
C THR A 175 2.67 -5.37 16.42
N ILE A 176 2.55 -6.46 15.64
CA ILE A 176 1.26 -7.01 15.23
C ILE A 176 0.77 -7.96 16.32
N ASP A 177 -0.46 -7.74 16.77
CA ASP A 177 -1.05 -8.39 17.94
C ASP A 177 -2.45 -8.96 17.61
N PRO A 178 -2.52 -10.21 17.09
CA PRO A 178 -3.76 -10.97 16.95
C PRO A 178 -4.57 -11.07 18.24
N ASN A 179 -5.89 -11.27 18.13
CA ASN A 179 -6.76 -11.28 19.30
C ASN A 179 -6.65 -12.61 20.07
N ALA A 180 -6.45 -12.52 21.39
CA ALA A 180 -6.46 -13.64 22.32
C ALA A 180 -5.47 -14.78 21.94
N SER A 181 -5.97 -15.93 21.49
CA SER A 181 -5.16 -17.11 21.16
C SER A 181 -4.91 -17.29 19.66
N GLU A 182 -5.34 -16.33 18.84
CA GLU A 182 -5.04 -16.30 17.42
C GLU A 182 -3.54 -16.10 17.21
N THR A 183 -3.03 -16.59 16.08
CA THR A 183 -1.60 -16.49 15.76
C THR A 183 -1.36 -15.72 14.48
N ILE A 184 -0.17 -15.13 14.38
CA ILE A 184 0.40 -14.60 13.14
C ILE A 184 1.69 -15.35 12.82
N ASN A 185 1.71 -16.06 11.68
CA ASN A 185 2.80 -16.98 11.33
C ASN A 185 3.13 -18.01 12.44
N GLY A 186 2.10 -18.46 13.19
CA GLY A 186 2.27 -19.38 14.32
C GLY A 186 2.79 -18.75 15.61
N LEU A 187 2.97 -17.42 15.65
CA LEU A 187 3.39 -16.67 16.84
C LEU A 187 2.21 -15.90 17.45
N ALA A 188 2.23 -15.66 18.76
CA ALA A 188 1.21 -14.84 19.43
C ALA A 188 1.29 -13.36 19.01
N THR A 189 2.49 -12.85 18.74
CA THR A 189 2.72 -11.51 18.17
C THR A 189 3.90 -11.56 17.20
N MET A 190 4.00 -10.58 16.31
CA MET A 190 5.11 -10.46 15.36
C MET A 190 5.50 -8.99 15.19
N ILE A 191 6.81 -8.70 15.19
CA ILE A 191 7.32 -7.35 14.99
C ILE A 191 7.57 -7.09 13.50
N VAL A 192 7.05 -5.97 13.00
CA VAL A 192 7.48 -5.33 11.74
C VAL A 192 8.58 -4.33 12.09
N PRO A 193 9.85 -4.60 11.74
CA PRO A 193 10.95 -3.69 12.06
C PRO A 193 10.75 -2.32 11.42
N ASN A 194 11.30 -1.28 12.06
CA ASN A 194 11.33 0.05 11.46
C ASN A 194 12.02 0.00 10.07
N GLY A 195 11.50 0.72 9.09
CA GLY A 195 11.98 0.70 7.71
C GLY A 195 11.45 -0.47 6.88
N SER A 196 10.57 -1.32 7.43
CA SER A 196 9.97 -2.46 6.73
C SER A 196 8.45 -2.34 6.62
N SER A 197 7.84 -3.20 5.81
CA SER A 197 6.39 -3.34 5.72
C SER A 197 5.97 -4.80 5.74
N ALA A 198 4.73 -5.02 6.18
CA ALA A 198 4.11 -6.33 6.22
C ALA A 198 2.68 -6.23 5.68
N THR A 199 2.31 -7.13 4.77
CA THR A 199 0.91 -7.34 4.37
C THR A 199 0.38 -8.54 5.12
N ILE A 200 -0.54 -8.29 6.04
CA ILE A 200 -1.23 -9.29 6.85
C ILE A 200 -2.42 -9.81 6.03
N ILE A 201 -2.61 -11.13 6.06
CA ILE A 201 -3.75 -11.81 5.44
C ILE A 201 -4.42 -12.70 6.50
N CYS A 202 -5.73 -12.61 6.61
CA CYS A 202 -6.56 -13.45 7.46
C CYS A 202 -7.03 -14.70 6.68
N ASP A 203 -6.91 -15.89 7.26
CA ASP A 203 -7.48 -17.12 6.69
C ASP A 203 -8.90 -17.43 7.22
N GLY A 204 -9.38 -16.67 8.20
CA GLY A 204 -10.65 -16.85 8.91
C GLY A 204 -10.51 -17.43 10.32
N SER A 205 -9.30 -17.80 10.75
CA SER A 205 -8.99 -18.30 12.10
C SER A 205 -7.65 -17.79 12.64
N ASN A 206 -6.68 -17.55 11.77
CA ASN A 206 -5.36 -17.01 12.07
C ASN A 206 -4.94 -15.99 11.00
N PHE A 207 -3.76 -15.42 11.22
CA PHE A 207 -3.12 -14.48 10.33
C PHE A 207 -1.80 -15.03 9.80
N PHE A 208 -1.43 -14.59 8.61
CA PHE A 208 -0.11 -14.84 8.06
C PHE A 208 0.39 -13.61 7.32
N THR A 209 1.71 -13.48 7.23
CA THR A 209 2.36 -12.41 6.50
C THR A 209 3.77 -12.81 6.10
N VAL A 210 4.26 -12.24 5.01
CA VAL A 210 5.67 -12.34 4.61
C VAL A 210 6.27 -10.95 4.77
N ILE A 211 7.11 -10.79 5.79
CA ILE A 211 7.96 -9.60 5.90
C ILE A 211 9.16 -9.82 4.97
N LYS A 212 9.50 -8.84 4.13
CA LYS A 212 10.85 -8.78 3.57
C LYS A 212 11.74 -8.19 4.66
N PRO A 213 12.58 -8.98 5.35
CA PRO A 213 13.49 -8.39 6.32
C PRO A 213 14.39 -7.37 5.62
N SER A 214 14.85 -6.35 6.35
CA SER A 214 15.95 -5.50 5.87
C SER A 214 17.20 -6.37 5.75
N GLY A 215 17.37 -7.01 4.60
CA GLY A 215 18.61 -7.67 4.23
C GLY A 215 19.67 -6.64 3.85
N TRP A 216 20.89 -7.12 3.59
CA TRP A 216 21.92 -6.33 2.93
C TRP A 216 21.41 -5.83 1.59
N GLN A 217 21.33 -4.51 1.44
CA GLN A 217 20.96 -3.85 0.20
C GLN A 217 22.20 -3.20 -0.40
N THR A 218 22.47 -3.44 -1.68
CA THR A 218 23.56 -2.73 -2.37
C THR A 218 23.29 -1.24 -2.38
N ILE A 219 24.21 -0.47 -1.77
CA ILE A 219 24.21 0.99 -1.79
C ILE A 219 24.95 1.46 -3.04
N GLU A 220 26.18 0.97 -3.25
CA GLU A 220 27.03 1.37 -4.37
C GLU A 220 28.02 0.27 -4.74
N LYS A 221 28.31 0.10 -6.02
CA LYS A 221 29.53 -0.59 -6.49
C LYS A 221 30.42 0.42 -7.21
N ARG A 222 31.59 0.69 -6.64
CA ARG A 222 32.55 1.64 -7.18
C ARG A 222 33.74 0.92 -7.80
N VAL A 223 34.04 1.25 -9.05
CA VAL A 223 35.29 0.89 -9.73
C VAL A 223 36.24 2.07 -9.68
N PHE A 224 37.51 1.84 -9.35
CA PHE A 224 38.53 2.88 -9.22
C PHE A 224 39.86 2.44 -9.80
N SER A 225 40.68 3.40 -10.22
CA SER A 225 41.99 3.16 -10.83
C SER A 225 42.95 4.29 -10.45
N GLY A 226 44.09 3.96 -9.85
CA GLY A 226 45.13 4.92 -9.50
C GLY A 226 44.72 5.97 -8.45
N VAL A 227 43.75 5.69 -7.56
CA VAL A 227 43.25 6.67 -6.57
C VAL A 227 43.99 6.55 -5.24
N SER A 228 44.17 7.66 -4.51
CA SER A 228 44.79 7.63 -3.17
C SER A 228 43.82 7.25 -2.05
N ALA A 229 42.51 7.35 -2.30
CA ALA A 229 41.46 6.95 -1.36
C ALA A 229 40.13 6.68 -2.10
N VAL A 230 39.22 5.98 -1.45
CA VAL A 230 37.86 5.71 -1.92
C VAL A 230 36.86 6.07 -0.82
N ASP A 231 35.99 7.05 -1.09
CA ASP A 231 35.08 7.64 -0.09
C ASP A 231 33.61 7.31 -0.35
N PHE A 232 32.96 6.62 0.58
CA PHE A 232 31.53 6.38 0.58
C PHE A 232 30.85 7.33 1.55
N THR A 233 29.99 8.21 1.03
CA THR A 233 29.25 9.20 1.80
C THR A 233 27.75 8.89 1.80
N ASN A 234 26.96 9.64 2.57
CA ASN A 234 25.52 9.52 2.73
C ASN A 234 25.09 8.16 3.29
N LEU A 235 25.86 7.62 4.23
CA LEU A 235 25.61 6.32 4.85
C LEU A 235 24.80 6.43 6.15
N GLY A 236 24.32 7.62 6.50
CA GLY A 236 23.59 7.90 7.75
C GLY A 236 22.19 7.32 7.85
N ALA A 237 21.75 6.51 6.88
CA ALA A 237 20.50 5.76 6.93
C ALA A 237 20.70 4.28 7.32
N TYR A 238 21.96 3.81 7.40
CA TYR A 238 22.26 2.39 7.56
C TYR A 238 22.86 2.10 8.93
N SER A 239 22.24 1.17 9.65
CA SER A 239 22.69 0.69 10.96
C SER A 239 23.98 -0.14 10.86
N SER A 240 24.09 -0.94 9.79
CA SER A 240 25.25 -1.80 9.52
C SER A 240 25.68 -1.69 8.06
N LEU A 241 26.97 -1.90 7.80
CA LEU A 241 27.55 -1.86 6.44
C LEU A 241 28.34 -3.13 6.16
N GLN A 242 28.32 -3.58 4.91
CA GLN A 242 29.18 -4.64 4.40
C GLN A 242 29.95 -4.12 3.19
N LEU A 243 31.26 -4.24 3.22
CA LEU A 243 32.14 -3.86 2.12
C LEU A 243 32.79 -5.12 1.55
N THR A 244 32.57 -5.38 0.26
CA THR A 244 33.20 -6.49 -0.45
C THR A 244 33.88 -6.01 -1.71
N GLY A 245 34.94 -6.68 -2.15
CA GLY A 245 35.52 -6.40 -3.46
C GLY A 245 36.97 -6.79 -3.60
N ARG A 246 37.65 -6.13 -4.55
CA ARG A 246 39.05 -6.37 -4.89
C ARG A 246 39.83 -5.07 -4.93
N ILE A 247 41.00 -5.07 -4.29
CA ILE A 247 41.95 -3.96 -4.29
C ILE A 247 43.31 -4.45 -4.81
N ILE A 248 43.97 -3.63 -5.62
CA ILE A 248 45.34 -3.77 -6.11
C ILE A 248 46.05 -2.46 -5.77
N MET A 249 47.26 -2.56 -5.23
CA MET A 249 48.06 -1.40 -4.83
C MET A 249 49.29 -1.22 -5.71
N SER A 250 49.70 0.03 -5.94
CA SER A 250 50.88 0.33 -6.77
C SER A 250 52.23 0.03 -6.10
N ALA A 251 52.26 -0.17 -4.78
CA ALA A 251 53.44 -0.50 -3.99
C ALA A 251 53.03 -1.18 -2.66
N ASP A 252 53.99 -1.70 -1.90
CA ASP A 252 53.74 -2.41 -0.64
C ASP A 252 53.21 -1.43 0.40
N ALA A 253 51.98 -1.66 0.86
CA ALA A 253 51.42 -0.92 1.98
C ALA A 253 50.22 -1.63 2.62
N VAL A 254 49.70 -1.02 3.68
CA VAL A 254 48.52 -1.47 4.39
C VAL A 254 47.33 -0.61 3.97
N VAL A 255 46.19 -1.23 3.68
CA VAL A 255 44.93 -0.50 3.43
C VAL A 255 44.11 -0.48 4.70
N GLY A 256 43.76 0.71 5.15
CA GLY A 256 42.85 0.90 6.27
C GLY A 256 41.50 1.41 5.81
N TRP A 257 40.63 1.55 6.80
CA TRP A 257 39.40 2.31 6.66
C TRP A 257 39.33 3.37 7.75
N ARG A 258 38.58 4.44 7.47
CA ARG A 258 38.28 5.51 8.43
C ARG A 258 36.82 5.87 8.33
N SER A 259 36.21 6.15 9.47
CA SER A 259 34.83 6.63 9.55
C SER A 259 34.78 8.15 9.69
N SER A 260 33.61 8.71 9.41
CA SER A 260 33.35 10.15 9.50
C SER A 260 31.99 10.40 10.14
N THR A 261 31.89 11.45 10.95
CA THR A 261 30.66 11.97 11.56
C THR A 261 30.03 13.09 10.73
N ASN A 262 30.76 13.65 9.76
CA ASN A 262 30.39 14.85 9.00
C ASN A 262 30.37 14.61 7.48
N ASN A 263 29.88 13.43 7.12
CA ASN A 263 29.59 13.01 5.76
C ASN A 263 30.81 13.10 4.81
N GLY A 264 32.00 12.82 5.35
CA GLY A 264 33.25 12.78 4.61
C GLY A 264 34.01 14.11 4.52
N SER A 265 33.56 15.16 5.22
CA SER A 265 34.32 16.42 5.30
C SER A 265 35.62 16.26 6.09
N SER A 266 35.60 15.42 7.13
CA SER A 266 36.78 14.94 7.85
C SER A 266 36.59 13.48 8.26
N TYR A 267 37.70 12.79 8.53
CA TYR A 267 37.70 11.39 8.92
C TYR A 267 38.53 11.20 10.19
N ASP A 268 38.12 10.25 11.02
CA ASP A 268 38.89 9.78 12.17
C ASP A 268 40.31 9.40 11.70
N ALA A 269 41.33 9.79 12.44
CA ALA A 269 42.68 9.96 11.88
C ALA A 269 43.77 9.09 12.53
N GLY A 270 43.50 8.34 13.60
CA GLY A 270 44.59 7.64 14.27
C GLY A 270 44.27 6.59 15.31
N ALA A 271 45.34 6.22 16.02
CA ALA A 271 45.40 5.16 17.02
C ALA A 271 44.48 5.38 18.23
N SER A 272 44.07 6.63 18.50
CA SER A 272 43.10 6.96 19.56
C SER A 272 41.68 6.56 19.23
N ASP A 273 41.36 6.43 17.94
CA ASP A 273 39.98 6.33 17.47
C ASP A 273 39.52 4.86 17.34
N TYR A 274 40.49 3.94 17.24
CA TYR A 274 40.27 2.53 16.98
C TYR A 274 41.21 1.64 17.80
N SER A 275 40.66 0.53 18.31
CA SER A 275 41.43 -0.57 18.88
C SER A 275 41.26 -1.81 18.02
N ILE A 276 42.37 -2.41 17.58
CA ILE A 276 42.37 -3.53 16.65
C ILE A 276 43.12 -4.72 17.24
N GLN A 277 42.52 -5.90 17.06
CA GLN A 277 43.16 -7.18 17.26
C GLN A 277 43.30 -7.89 15.92
N ASP A 278 44.53 -8.27 15.59
CA ASP A 278 44.90 -8.84 14.31
C ASP A 278 45.42 -10.27 14.45
N LEU A 279 45.03 -11.10 13.49
CA LEU A 279 45.62 -12.40 13.23
C LEU A 279 46.06 -12.44 11.77
N SER A 280 47.37 -12.53 11.54
CA SER A 280 47.98 -12.59 10.21
C SER A 280 48.54 -13.97 9.97
N ILE A 281 48.17 -14.56 8.84
CA ILE A 281 48.68 -15.83 8.33
C ILE A 281 49.48 -15.50 7.08
N ASN A 282 50.77 -15.82 7.08
CA ASN A 282 51.63 -15.67 5.93
C ASN A 282 52.33 -17.01 5.68
N ASN A 283 51.92 -17.68 4.60
CA ASN A 283 52.37 -19.04 4.29
C ASN A 283 52.16 -19.98 5.50
N ALA A 284 53.23 -20.52 6.09
CA ALA A 284 53.16 -21.40 7.27
C ALA A 284 53.22 -20.66 8.63
N THR A 285 53.31 -19.33 8.62
CA THR A 285 53.50 -18.53 9.84
C THR A 285 52.19 -17.90 10.30
N LEU A 286 51.86 -18.06 11.58
CA LEU A 286 50.75 -17.39 12.25
C LEU A 286 51.29 -16.35 13.23
N THR A 287 50.86 -15.09 13.08
CA THR A 287 51.26 -13.98 13.96
C THR A 287 50.03 -13.25 14.49
N GLY A 288 49.91 -13.13 15.81
CA GLY A 288 48.90 -12.30 16.47
C GLY A 288 49.48 -10.97 16.93
N ALA A 289 48.72 -9.88 16.80
CA ALA A 289 49.10 -8.57 17.29
C ALA A 289 47.88 -7.78 17.80
N ARG A 290 48.10 -6.94 18.82
CA ARG A 290 47.15 -5.87 19.18
C ARG A 290 47.78 -4.55 18.80
N THR A 291 47.10 -3.78 17.97
CA THR A 291 47.59 -2.50 17.47
C THR A 291 46.52 -1.43 17.64
N ALA A 292 46.93 -0.24 18.07
CA ALA A 292 46.09 0.95 18.01
C ALA A 292 46.34 1.63 16.66
N SER A 293 45.49 1.38 15.66
CA SER A 293 45.67 1.86 14.29
C SER A 293 44.34 1.91 13.54
N SER A 294 44.26 2.65 12.43
CA SER A 294 43.10 2.67 11.53
C SER A 294 43.10 1.53 10.49
N SER A 295 43.81 0.42 10.74
CA SER A 295 44.21 -0.52 9.67
C SER A 295 43.81 -1.98 9.88
N PHE A 296 43.45 -2.65 8.79
CA PHE A 296 43.53 -4.10 8.63
C PHE A 296 44.62 -4.37 7.57
N GLY A 297 45.67 -5.16 7.85
CA GLY A 297 46.66 -5.54 6.81
C GLY A 297 46.17 -6.71 5.95
N LEU A 298 46.74 -7.10 4.83
CA LEU A 298 48.02 -6.82 4.19
C LEU A 298 47.68 -6.76 2.68
N ILE A 299 48.24 -5.83 1.89
CA ILE A 299 48.24 -5.98 0.42
C ILE A 299 49.65 -5.69 -0.08
N THR A 300 50.33 -6.73 -0.53
CA THR A 300 51.63 -6.62 -1.20
C THR A 300 51.46 -5.93 -2.55
N ALA A 301 52.43 -5.10 -2.94
CA ALA A 301 52.52 -4.37 -4.20
C ALA A 301 52.13 -5.23 -5.39
N GLY A 302 51.25 -4.74 -6.25
CA GLY A 302 50.92 -5.39 -7.53
C GLY A 302 50.11 -6.69 -7.42
N LEU A 303 49.70 -7.10 -6.23
CA LEU A 303 48.93 -8.33 -6.02
C LEU A 303 47.45 -8.04 -5.76
N GLN A 304 46.61 -8.97 -6.22
CA GLN A 304 45.16 -8.88 -6.04
C GLN A 304 44.77 -9.31 -4.63
N SER A 305 43.98 -8.48 -3.96
CA SER A 305 43.46 -8.78 -2.63
C SER A 305 41.95 -8.72 -2.62
N SER A 306 41.31 -9.77 -2.14
CA SER A 306 39.88 -9.74 -1.81
C SER A 306 39.69 -9.13 -0.44
N VAL A 307 38.67 -8.31 -0.31
CA VAL A 307 38.31 -7.63 0.94
C VAL A 307 36.87 -7.99 1.27
N ASN A 308 36.63 -8.36 2.52
CA ASN A 308 35.32 -8.46 3.13
C ASN A 308 35.37 -7.79 4.51
N VAL A 309 34.57 -6.75 4.71
CA VAL A 309 34.47 -6.04 5.99
C VAL A 309 33.01 -5.91 6.36
N VAL A 310 32.68 -6.24 7.61
CA VAL A 310 31.36 -5.98 8.19
C VAL A 310 31.53 -4.94 9.29
N PHE A 311 30.72 -3.89 9.22
CA PHE A 311 30.62 -2.82 10.19
C PHE A 311 29.28 -2.97 10.92
N ASN A 312 29.33 -3.37 12.18
CA ASN A 312 28.18 -3.42 13.06
C ASN A 312 28.09 -2.12 13.84
N ASP A 313 26.85 -1.67 14.06
CA ASP A 313 26.55 -0.44 14.80
C ASP A 313 27.23 0.83 14.23
N PHE A 314 27.27 0.92 12.91
CA PHE A 314 27.96 2.00 12.19
C PHE A 314 27.36 3.38 12.50
N ASN A 315 26.04 3.50 12.37
CA ASN A 315 25.28 4.73 12.58
C ASN A 315 24.51 4.77 13.91
N PHE A 316 25.00 4.03 14.93
CA PHE A 316 24.45 4.11 16.28
C PHE A 316 25.34 4.92 17.21
N SER A 317 24.70 5.53 18.21
CA SER A 317 25.39 6.14 19.33
C SER A 317 25.90 5.04 20.28
N GLY A 318 27.08 4.48 20.00
CA GLY A 318 27.67 3.37 20.75
C GLY A 318 29.02 2.94 20.21
N ASN A 319 29.62 1.92 20.84
CA ASN A 319 30.89 1.35 20.39
C ASN A 319 30.67 0.51 19.13
N GLY A 320 30.96 1.09 17.97
CA GLY A 320 30.92 0.36 16.70
C GLY A 320 31.95 -0.78 16.70
N CYS A 321 31.53 -1.95 16.22
CA CYS A 321 32.36 -3.16 16.13
C CYS A 321 32.54 -3.57 14.68
N PHE A 322 33.74 -4.02 14.32
CA PHE A 322 34.09 -4.29 12.93
C PHE A 322 34.82 -5.62 12.83
N SER A 323 34.51 -6.40 11.79
CA SER A 323 35.22 -7.63 11.46
C SER A 323 35.73 -7.56 10.03
N THR A 324 37.01 -7.83 9.83
CA THR A 324 37.65 -7.80 8.52
C THR A 324 38.22 -9.16 8.17
N HIS A 325 38.06 -9.56 6.92
CA HIS A 325 38.75 -10.68 6.31
C HIS A 325 39.35 -10.23 4.98
N VAL A 326 40.67 -10.34 4.87
CA VAL A 326 41.41 -10.05 3.65
C VAL A 326 42.22 -11.27 3.24
N CYS A 327 42.21 -11.56 1.94
CA CYS A 327 43.03 -12.58 1.34
C CYS A 327 43.78 -12.00 0.14
N THR A 328 45.10 -12.18 0.12
CA THR A 328 46.00 -11.68 -0.92
C THR A 328 46.83 -12.84 -1.47
N ALA A 329 46.84 -12.99 -2.79
CA ALA A 329 47.78 -13.89 -3.44
C ALA A 329 49.21 -13.33 -3.31
N SER A 330 50.18 -14.10 -2.82
CA SER A 330 51.59 -13.66 -2.75
C SER A 330 52.36 -13.97 -4.05
N ALA A 331 53.43 -13.22 -4.32
CA ALA A 331 54.24 -13.38 -5.54
C ALA A 331 55.03 -14.70 -5.59
N ALA A 332 55.14 -15.42 -4.47
CA ALA A 332 55.88 -16.68 -4.33
C ALA A 332 54.98 -17.92 -4.15
N ALA A 333 53.75 -17.88 -4.68
CA ALA A 333 52.73 -18.95 -4.58
C ALA A 333 52.15 -19.23 -3.17
N GLY A 334 52.47 -18.42 -2.16
CA GLY A 334 51.80 -18.44 -0.85
C GLY A 334 50.51 -17.60 -0.82
N ILE A 335 49.61 -17.88 0.13
CA ILE A 335 48.43 -17.05 0.42
C ILE A 335 48.71 -16.27 1.71
N ASN A 336 48.38 -14.97 1.69
CA ASN A 336 48.35 -14.14 2.89
C ASN A 336 46.90 -13.91 3.29
N THR A 337 46.54 -14.30 4.51
CA THR A 337 45.21 -14.08 5.07
C THR A 337 45.32 -13.27 6.33
N ARG A 338 44.49 -12.24 6.48
CA ARG A 338 44.36 -11.53 7.75
C ARG A 338 42.90 -11.49 8.19
N LEU A 339 42.72 -11.74 9.47
CA LEU A 339 41.47 -11.65 10.18
C LEU A 339 41.66 -10.61 11.28
N SER A 340 40.75 -9.64 11.36
CA SER A 340 40.85 -8.62 12.40
C SER A 340 39.49 -8.32 12.99
N GLY A 341 39.49 -8.10 14.30
CA GLY A 341 38.39 -7.50 15.05
C GLY A 341 38.79 -6.10 15.48
N SER A 342 37.89 -5.13 15.32
CA SER A 342 38.15 -3.76 15.72
C SER A 342 36.95 -3.17 16.44
N THR A 343 37.21 -2.22 17.35
CA THR A 343 36.20 -1.40 18.01
C THR A 343 36.56 0.07 17.87
N ARG A 344 35.55 0.92 17.65
CA ARG A 344 35.69 2.38 17.67
C ARG A 344 35.67 2.85 19.11
N ALA A 345 36.60 3.74 19.47
CA ALA A 345 36.70 4.28 20.83
C ALA A 345 35.61 5.32 21.14
N ASP A 346 35.18 6.07 20.12
CA ASP A 346 34.15 7.09 20.22
C ASP A 346 32.74 6.52 19.97
N THR A 347 31.74 7.03 20.67
CA THR A 347 30.35 6.55 20.60
C THR A 347 29.47 7.32 19.63
N THR A 348 29.99 8.25 18.83
CA THR A 348 29.16 9.08 17.93
C THR A 348 28.76 8.28 16.68
N ALA A 349 27.53 8.46 16.19
CA ALA A 349 27.08 7.84 14.95
C ALA A 349 27.94 8.28 13.74
N ARG A 350 28.19 7.38 12.78
CA ARG A 350 28.98 7.64 11.58
C ARG A 350 28.12 7.59 10.32
N ASN A 351 28.50 8.39 9.32
CA ASN A 351 27.71 8.59 8.10
C ASN A 351 28.56 8.60 6.83
N ALA A 352 29.87 8.39 6.92
CA ALA A 352 30.73 8.13 5.78
C ALA A 352 31.93 7.23 6.14
N LEU A 353 32.46 6.56 5.13
CA LEU A 353 33.56 5.60 5.20
C LEU A 353 34.59 5.93 4.12
N ARG A 354 35.88 5.95 4.47
CA ARG A 354 37.00 6.10 3.53
C ARG A 354 37.88 4.88 3.58
N ILE A 355 38.26 4.36 2.41
CA ILE A 355 39.29 3.33 2.25
C ILE A 355 40.55 3.99 1.73
N LEU A 356 41.69 3.78 2.39
CA LEU A 356 42.94 4.46 2.06
C LEU A 356 44.17 3.64 2.45
N PRO A 357 45.30 3.75 1.73
CA PRO A 357 46.57 3.20 2.16
C PRO A 357 47.22 4.02 3.28
N THR A 358 48.08 3.38 4.08
CA THR A 358 48.82 4.03 5.17
C THR A 358 50.00 4.88 4.72
N THR A 359 50.44 4.72 3.47
CA THR A 359 51.53 5.48 2.84
C THR A 359 51.06 6.00 1.47
N ALA A 360 51.88 6.81 0.81
CA ALA A 360 51.56 7.40 -0.49
C ALA A 360 51.57 6.34 -1.63
N VAL A 361 50.52 5.54 -1.68
CA VAL A 361 50.29 4.46 -2.66
C VAL A 361 48.93 4.66 -3.32
N THR A 362 48.77 4.21 -4.56
CA THR A 362 47.49 4.28 -5.26
C THR A 362 46.77 2.93 -5.29
N LEU A 363 45.45 3.00 -5.33
CA LEU A 363 44.50 1.88 -5.32
C LEU A 363 43.84 1.74 -6.69
N THR A 364 43.72 0.49 -7.16
CA THR A 364 42.99 0.10 -8.36
C THR A 364 42.12 -1.11 -8.06
N GLY A 365 40.88 -1.15 -8.52
CA GLY A 365 40.00 -2.28 -8.27
C GLY A 365 38.52 -1.89 -8.24
N TYR A 366 37.75 -2.62 -7.43
CA TYR A 366 36.35 -2.32 -7.19
C TYR A 366 35.94 -2.68 -5.76
N LEU A 367 34.99 -1.93 -5.24
CA LEU A 367 34.37 -2.18 -3.94
C LEU A 367 32.86 -2.03 -4.08
N THR A 368 32.11 -2.99 -3.54
CA THR A 368 30.67 -2.94 -3.34
C THR A 368 30.42 -2.66 -1.87
N ILE A 369 29.62 -1.64 -1.57
CA ILE A 369 29.11 -1.36 -0.24
C ILE A 369 27.61 -1.68 -0.19
N GLU A 370 27.24 -2.44 0.81
CA GLU A 370 25.88 -2.86 1.10
C GLU A 370 25.51 -2.36 2.49
N GLY A 371 24.24 -2.06 2.73
CA GLY A 371 23.76 -1.54 3.99
C GLY A 371 22.50 -2.25 4.46
N GLN A 372 22.35 -2.32 5.77
CA GLN A 372 21.11 -2.68 6.44
C GLN A 372 20.53 -1.43 7.07
N LEU A 373 19.24 -1.16 6.83
CA LEU A 373 18.52 0.00 7.37
C LEU A 373 18.34 -0.11 8.89
#